data_AF-A0A3A8HII3-F1
#
_entry.id   AF-A0A3A8HII3-F1
#
_cell.length_a   1.000
_cell.length_b   1.000
_cell.length_c   1.000
_cell.angle_alpha   90.00
_cell.angle_beta   90.00
_cell.angle_gamma   90.00
#
_symmetry.space_group_name_H-M   'P 1'
#
loop_
_entity.id
_entity.type
_entity.pdbx_description
1 polymer ?
#
loop_
_entity_poly.entity_id
_entity_poly.type
_entity_poly.pdbx_seq_one_letter_code
_entity_poly.pdbx_strand_id
1 'polypeptide(L)'
;MAEASVKLELLSAHVPGEDTERRPLTELHEDEPHIHGELRWTIAGRQVPGMGFWGPDDVCLGEWWDGINATLTGLAAEGTHTLDSCEQGDSAFLFERRGESVLLSIVAGMGGGDSNPDWQQVPFAWADWGAAACAFRQQLREWIETKGPRDIPSEWTARFSEQM
;
A
#
# COMPACT_ATOMS: atom_id res chain seq x y z
N MET A 1 -5.97 27.34 1.39
CA MET A 1 -4.71 26.57 1.57
C MET A 1 -4.84 25.39 0.62
N ALA A 2 -3.85 25.13 -0.24
CA ALA A 2 -3.92 23.94 -1.08
C ALA A 2 -3.87 22.72 -0.16
N GLU A 3 -4.90 21.89 -0.21
CA GLU A 3 -4.91 20.62 0.53
C GLU A 3 -3.74 19.76 0.05
N ALA A 4 -3.09 19.08 1.00
CA ALA A 4 -1.96 18.22 0.72
C ALA A 4 -2.41 17.01 -0.11
N SER A 5 -2.07 17.01 -1.40
CA SER A 5 -2.40 15.90 -2.31
C SER A 5 -1.70 14.62 -1.88
N VAL A 6 -2.45 13.51 -1.86
CA VAL A 6 -1.92 12.16 -1.69
C VAL A 6 -1.81 11.45 -3.04
N LYS A 7 -0.75 10.66 -3.23
CA LYS A 7 -0.58 9.80 -4.40
C LYS A 7 0.01 8.46 -3.99
N LEU A 8 -0.53 7.40 -4.56
CA LEU A 8 0.03 6.05 -4.56
C LEU A 8 0.36 5.71 -6.01
N GLU A 9 1.61 5.42 -6.29
CA GLU A 9 2.12 5.15 -7.64
C GLU A 9 2.76 3.77 -7.69
N LEU A 10 2.17 2.85 -8.46
CA LEU A 10 2.79 1.56 -8.75
C LEU A 10 3.83 1.76 -9.86
N LEU A 11 5.10 1.57 -9.52
CA LEU A 11 6.23 1.82 -10.41
C LEU A 11 6.78 0.53 -11.00
N SER A 12 6.66 -0.59 -10.28
CA SER A 12 6.96 -1.92 -10.77
C SER A 12 6.09 -2.97 -10.09
N ALA A 13 5.94 -4.14 -10.72
CA ALA A 13 5.28 -5.29 -10.14
C ALA A 13 5.88 -6.56 -10.78
N HIS A 14 6.12 -7.57 -9.97
CA HIS A 14 6.81 -8.80 -10.33
C HIS A 14 6.39 -9.93 -9.39
N VAL A 15 6.61 -11.17 -9.82
CA VAL A 15 6.48 -12.34 -8.93
C VAL A 15 7.82 -12.48 -8.20
N PRO A 16 7.84 -12.57 -6.85
CA PRO A 16 9.09 -12.80 -6.13
C PRO A 16 9.65 -14.18 -6.49
N GLY A 17 10.97 -14.29 -6.65
CA GLY A 17 11.67 -15.57 -6.77
C GLY A 17 12.51 -15.86 -5.52
N GLU A 18 13.50 -16.75 -5.64
CA GLU A 18 14.45 -16.97 -4.54
C GLU A 18 15.32 -15.73 -4.30
N ASP A 19 15.62 -15.42 -3.03
CA ASP A 19 16.40 -14.27 -2.60
C ASP A 19 15.87 -12.91 -3.11
N THR A 20 16.54 -12.31 -4.11
CA THR A 20 16.19 -11.02 -4.72
C THR A 20 15.76 -11.18 -6.18
N GLU A 21 15.44 -12.39 -6.61
CA GLU A 21 15.00 -12.66 -7.97
C GLU A 21 13.64 -12.01 -8.24
N ARG A 22 13.51 -11.36 -9.40
CA ARG A 22 12.29 -10.71 -9.86
C ARG A 22 11.79 -11.39 -11.12
N ARG A 23 10.79 -12.26 -10.97
CA ARG A 23 10.19 -13.02 -12.08
C ARG A 23 9.07 -12.21 -12.75
N PRO A 24 8.84 -12.38 -14.07
CA PRO A 24 7.79 -11.66 -14.77
C PRO A 24 6.40 -12.02 -14.23
N LEU A 25 5.46 -11.07 -14.30
CA LEU A 25 4.07 -11.28 -13.87
C LEU A 25 3.37 -12.43 -14.61
N THR A 26 3.84 -12.82 -15.81
CA THR A 26 3.33 -13.99 -16.54
C THR A 26 3.52 -15.32 -15.81
N GLU A 27 4.43 -15.37 -14.82
CA GLU A 27 4.66 -16.56 -13.98
C GLU A 27 3.74 -16.62 -12.75
N LEU A 28 2.88 -15.62 -12.55
CA LEU A 28 1.91 -15.63 -11.46
C LEU A 28 0.94 -16.81 -11.63
N HIS A 29 0.72 -17.59 -10.57
CA HIS A 29 -0.17 -18.74 -10.61
C HIS A 29 -0.84 -19.00 -9.26
N GLU A 30 -1.86 -19.87 -9.26
CA GLU A 30 -2.72 -20.10 -8.09
C GLU A 30 -1.98 -20.55 -6.83
N ASP A 31 -0.93 -21.37 -6.97
CA ASP A 31 -0.15 -21.88 -5.83
C ASP A 31 0.79 -20.82 -5.21
N GLU A 32 1.08 -19.72 -5.92
CA GLU A 32 1.95 -18.65 -5.48
C GLU A 32 1.43 -17.31 -6.05
N PRO A 33 0.31 -16.79 -5.54
CA PRO A 33 -0.33 -15.60 -6.07
C PRO A 33 0.36 -14.30 -5.61
N HIS A 34 1.58 -14.39 -5.06
CA HIS A 34 2.28 -13.25 -4.48
C HIS A 34 2.83 -12.32 -5.57
N ILE A 35 2.64 -11.02 -5.35
CA ILE A 35 3.16 -9.97 -6.24
C ILE A 35 3.87 -8.93 -5.39
N HIS A 36 5.11 -8.68 -5.74
CA HIS A 36 5.95 -7.67 -5.12
C HIS A 36 6.16 -6.53 -6.10
N GLY A 37 6.51 -5.34 -5.62
CA GLY A 37 6.66 -4.21 -6.50
C GLY A 37 7.06 -2.92 -5.79
N GLU A 38 7.51 -1.96 -6.61
CA GLU A 38 7.82 -0.62 -6.14
C GLU A 38 6.52 0.19 -6.02
N LEU A 39 6.09 0.46 -4.78
CA LEU A 39 4.94 1.33 -4.48
C LEU A 39 5.45 2.64 -3.88
N ARG A 40 5.35 3.73 -4.64
CA ARG A 40 5.71 5.05 -4.14
C ARG A 40 4.48 5.74 -3.57
N TRP A 41 4.57 6.13 -2.30
CA TRP A 41 3.56 6.95 -1.66
C TRP A 41 4.07 8.37 -1.42
N THR A 42 3.33 9.37 -1.91
CA THR A 42 3.64 10.79 -1.73
C THR A 42 2.51 11.51 -1.00
N ILE A 43 2.87 12.32 0.02
CA ILE A 43 1.95 13.24 0.70
C ILE A 43 2.55 14.64 0.65
N ALA A 44 1.78 15.61 0.15
CA ALA A 44 2.22 17.01 0.01
C ALA A 44 3.56 17.17 -0.76
N GLY A 45 3.84 16.28 -1.72
CA GLY A 45 5.09 16.28 -2.50
C GLY A 45 6.30 15.65 -1.80
N ARG A 46 6.13 15.06 -0.60
CA ARG A 46 7.17 14.31 0.12
C ARG A 46 6.89 12.81 0.03
N GLN A 47 7.90 12.01 -0.29
CA GLN A 47 7.79 10.54 -0.31
C GLN A 47 7.75 10.01 1.13
N VAL A 48 6.74 9.18 1.42
CA VAL A 48 6.62 8.43 2.67
C VAL A 48 7.70 7.34 2.67
N PRO A 49 8.58 7.27 3.68
CA PRO A 49 9.64 6.26 3.75
C PRO A 49 9.15 4.93 4.36
N GLY A 50 9.92 3.86 4.12
CA GLY A 50 9.88 2.63 4.91
C GLY A 50 8.69 1.73 4.62
N MET A 51 8.35 1.55 3.34
CA MET A 51 7.16 0.80 2.93
C MET A 51 7.42 -0.70 2.70
N GLY A 52 8.68 -1.15 2.57
CA GLY A 52 9.00 -2.54 2.22
C GLY A 52 10.31 -3.10 2.74
N PHE A 53 10.39 -4.43 2.70
CA PHE A 53 11.47 -5.26 3.27
C PHE A 53 12.72 -5.39 2.39
N TRP A 54 12.55 -5.55 1.07
CA TRP A 54 13.67 -5.75 0.11
C TRP A 54 14.23 -4.45 -0.47
N GLY A 55 13.88 -3.34 0.16
CA GLY A 55 14.19 -1.98 -0.26
C GLY A 55 13.08 -1.06 0.21
N PRO A 56 13.34 0.26 0.34
CA PRO A 56 12.40 1.18 0.98
C PRO A 56 11.01 1.22 0.36
N ASP A 57 10.87 0.74 -0.88
CA ASP A 57 9.64 0.78 -1.65
C ASP A 57 9.26 -0.60 -2.25
N ASP A 58 9.99 -1.70 -1.98
CA ASP A 58 9.69 -3.04 -2.55
C ASP A 58 8.79 -3.85 -1.62
N VAL A 59 7.50 -3.91 -1.94
CA VAL A 59 6.45 -4.32 -1.00
C VAL A 59 5.60 -5.47 -1.54
N CYS A 60 5.01 -6.28 -0.66
CA CYS A 60 3.95 -7.20 -1.04
C CYS A 60 2.68 -6.40 -1.41
N LEU A 61 2.32 -6.38 -2.69
CA LEU A 61 1.20 -5.57 -3.20
C LEU A 61 -0.16 -6.09 -2.72
N GLY A 62 -0.25 -7.38 -2.40
CA GLY A 62 -1.46 -7.99 -1.81
C GLY A 62 -1.69 -7.48 -0.39
N GLU A 63 -0.66 -7.48 0.44
CA GLU A 63 -0.73 -6.95 1.82
C GLU A 63 -1.00 -5.44 1.84
N TRP A 64 -0.35 -4.68 0.95
CA TRP A 64 -0.63 -3.25 0.84
C TRP A 64 -2.03 -2.96 0.35
N TRP A 65 -2.56 -3.75 -0.60
CA TRP A 65 -3.97 -3.68 -0.98
C TRP A 65 -4.88 -3.90 0.23
N ASP A 66 -4.69 -5.00 0.94
CA ASP A 66 -5.53 -5.41 2.06
C ASP A 66 -5.45 -4.36 3.19
N GLY A 67 -4.25 -3.87 3.49
CA GLY A 67 -4.00 -2.81 4.48
C GLY A 67 -4.63 -1.47 4.09
N ILE A 68 -4.50 -1.03 2.84
CA ILE A 68 -5.12 0.21 2.37
C ILE A 68 -6.65 0.10 2.45
N ASN A 69 -7.25 -1.01 2.00
CA ASN A 69 -8.69 -1.23 2.13
C ASN A 69 -9.15 -1.27 3.60
N ALA A 70 -8.35 -1.88 4.48
CA ALA A 70 -8.61 -1.88 5.91
C ALA A 70 -8.56 -0.47 6.50
N THR A 71 -7.66 0.41 6.03
CA THR A 71 -7.64 1.82 6.45
C THR A 71 -8.90 2.55 6.00
N LEU A 72 -9.37 2.33 4.77
CA LEU A 72 -10.60 2.96 4.26
C LEU A 72 -11.83 2.53 5.05
N THR A 73 -11.92 1.23 5.36
CA THR A 73 -13.02 0.66 6.12
C THR A 73 -12.98 1.10 7.58
N GLY A 74 -11.81 0.98 8.23
CA GLY A 74 -11.62 1.31 9.64
C GLY A 74 -11.77 2.79 9.95
N LEU A 75 -11.51 3.66 8.96
CA LEU A 75 -11.66 5.11 9.07
C LEU A 75 -12.90 5.62 8.33
N ALA A 76 -13.84 4.76 7.93
CA ALA A 76 -15.11 5.19 7.33
C ALA A 76 -15.89 6.11 8.29
N ALA A 77 -15.81 5.82 9.58
CA ALA A 77 -16.07 6.76 10.67
C ALA A 77 -14.76 7.38 11.17
N GLU A 78 -14.84 8.55 11.81
CA GLU A 78 -13.68 9.12 12.51
C GLU A 78 -13.07 8.12 13.50
N GLY A 79 -11.75 8.09 13.60
CA GLY A 79 -11.06 7.07 14.39
C GLY A 79 -9.59 6.93 14.06
N THR A 80 -9.02 5.80 14.50
CA THR A 80 -7.60 5.47 14.35
C THR A 80 -7.44 4.11 13.69
N HIS A 81 -6.48 3.96 12.79
CA HIS A 81 -6.11 2.68 12.20
C HIS A 81 -4.59 2.61 12.04
N THR A 82 -4.00 1.46 12.32
CA THR A 82 -2.56 1.23 12.13
C THR A 82 -2.37 0.17 11.06
N LEU A 83 -1.67 0.54 9.99
CA LEU A 83 -1.16 -0.39 8.99
C LEU A 83 0.25 -0.81 9.43
N ASP A 84 0.44 -2.09 9.71
CA ASP A 84 1.67 -2.67 10.23
C ASP A 84 1.92 -3.99 9.48
N SER A 85 3.05 -4.09 8.78
CA SER A 85 3.45 -5.32 8.07
C SER A 85 3.75 -6.46 9.05
N CYS A 86 3.99 -6.12 10.33
CA CYS A 86 4.48 -7.02 11.38
C CYS A 86 5.85 -7.63 11.06
N GLU A 87 6.49 -7.22 9.97
CA GLU A 87 7.78 -7.72 9.54
C GLU A 87 8.90 -7.18 10.44
N GLN A 88 9.93 -8.00 10.63
CA GLN A 88 10.99 -7.66 11.54
C GLN A 88 11.76 -6.42 11.06
N GLY A 89 11.78 -5.38 11.90
CA GLY A 89 12.49 -4.14 11.60
C GLY A 89 11.66 -3.07 10.89
N ASP A 90 10.41 -3.37 10.52
CA ASP A 90 9.52 -2.44 9.83
C ASP A 90 8.81 -1.49 10.81
N SER A 91 8.68 -0.24 10.39
CA SER A 91 7.83 0.74 11.05
C SER A 91 6.35 0.49 10.72
N ALA A 92 5.45 1.05 11.52
CA ALA A 92 4.02 1.04 11.24
C ALA A 92 3.50 2.44 10.89
N PHE A 93 2.37 2.48 10.18
CA PHE A 93 1.72 3.70 9.71
C PHE A 93 0.41 3.90 10.47
N LEU A 94 0.42 4.84 11.42
CA LEU A 94 -0.76 5.23 12.19
C LEU A 94 -1.53 6.34 11.45
N PHE A 95 -2.80 6.07 11.18
CA PHE A 95 -3.75 7.00 10.60
C PHE A 95 -4.76 7.44 11.64
N GLU A 96 -5.03 8.73 11.71
CA GLU A 96 -6.12 9.29 12.52
C GLU A 96 -7.03 10.15 11.66
N ARG A 97 -8.30 9.77 11.50
CA ARG A 97 -9.29 10.58 10.78
C ARG A 97 -10.06 11.50 11.72
N ARG A 98 -10.12 12.78 11.36
CA ARG A 98 -10.86 13.86 12.04
C ARG A 98 -11.65 14.65 11.00
N GLY A 99 -12.95 14.37 10.86
CA GLY A 99 -13.79 14.89 9.78
C GLY A 99 -13.23 14.53 8.39
N GLU A 100 -12.95 15.57 7.61
CA GLU A 100 -12.43 15.44 6.24
C GLU A 100 -10.90 15.37 6.16
N SER A 101 -10.20 15.37 7.30
CA SER A 101 -8.74 15.26 7.33
C SER A 101 -8.29 13.95 7.96
N VAL A 102 -7.19 13.40 7.43
CA VAL A 102 -6.45 12.29 8.00
C VAL A 102 -5.07 12.78 8.39
N LEU A 103 -4.57 12.31 9.53
CA LEU A 103 -3.21 12.53 10.01
C LEU A 103 -2.45 11.22 9.92
N LEU A 104 -1.32 11.19 9.21
CA LEU A 104 -0.40 10.06 9.18
C LEU A 104 0.76 10.28 10.15
N SER A 105 1.09 9.26 10.93
CA SER A 105 2.33 9.19 11.70
C SER A 105 3.05 7.87 11.42
N ILE A 106 4.38 7.92 11.28
CA ILE A 106 5.21 6.71 11.25
C ILE A 106 5.64 6.39 12.68
N VAL A 107 5.18 5.26 13.19
CA VAL A 107 5.40 4.80 14.57
C VAL A 107 6.19 3.50 14.57
N ALA A 108 6.65 3.07 15.75
CA ALA A 108 7.26 1.75 15.87
C ALA A 108 6.23 0.67 15.54
N GLY A 109 6.62 -0.29 14.69
CA GLY A 109 5.81 -1.46 14.35
C GLY A 109 5.95 -2.57 15.37
N MET A 110 5.07 -3.57 15.29
CA MET A 110 5.14 -4.74 16.17
C MET A 110 6.37 -5.60 15.91
N GLY A 111 6.87 -5.64 14.67
CA GLY A 111 8.09 -6.34 14.29
C GLY A 111 9.39 -5.56 14.59
N GLY A 112 9.28 -4.30 15.03
CA GLY A 112 10.41 -3.42 15.28
C GLY A 112 10.25 -2.09 14.57
N GLY A 113 11.34 -1.56 14.01
CA GLY A 113 11.33 -0.29 13.28
C GLY A 113 11.24 0.93 14.19
N ASP A 114 11.99 1.96 13.82
CA ASP A 114 11.96 3.22 14.56
C ASP A 114 10.77 4.08 14.07
N SER A 115 10.20 4.86 14.98
CA SER A 115 9.33 5.96 14.58
C SER A 115 10.12 6.98 13.77
N ASN A 116 9.44 7.72 12.90
CA ASN A 116 10.08 8.79 12.13
C ASN A 116 9.60 10.16 12.62
N PRO A 117 10.45 10.95 13.31
CA PRO A 117 10.09 12.26 13.84
C PRO A 117 9.62 13.28 12.78
N ASP A 118 10.09 13.14 11.53
CA ASP A 118 9.72 14.03 10.43
C ASP A 118 8.35 13.70 9.80
N TRP A 119 7.76 12.59 10.25
CA TRP A 119 6.49 12.04 9.79
C TRP A 119 5.56 11.79 10.99
N GLN A 120 5.22 12.86 11.71
CA GLN A 120 4.26 12.84 12.81
C GLN A 120 3.08 13.75 12.50
N GLN A 121 1.87 13.19 12.56
CA GLN A 121 0.59 13.86 12.29
C GLN A 121 0.57 14.67 10.96
N VAL A 122 1.18 14.12 9.91
CA VAL A 122 1.22 14.75 8.58
C VAL A 122 -0.19 14.73 7.99
N PRO A 123 -0.81 15.89 7.72
CA PRO A 123 -2.20 15.94 7.31
C PRO A 123 -2.38 15.75 5.80
N PHE A 124 -3.51 15.14 5.43
CA PHE A 124 -4.06 15.12 4.08
C PHE A 124 -5.58 15.01 4.11
N ALA A 125 -6.23 15.17 2.95
CA ALA A 125 -7.68 15.06 2.84
C ALA A 125 -8.14 13.59 2.78
N TRP A 126 -9.23 13.25 3.47
CA TRP A 126 -9.84 11.92 3.41
C TRP A 126 -10.24 11.55 1.98
N ALA A 127 -10.80 12.50 1.24
CA ALA A 127 -11.18 12.30 -0.16
C ALA A 127 -9.98 11.94 -1.04
N ASP A 128 -8.81 12.56 -0.81
CA ASP A 128 -7.59 12.26 -1.55
C ASP A 128 -7.08 10.85 -1.25
N TRP A 129 -7.28 10.36 -0.02
CA TRP A 129 -6.93 8.98 0.34
C TRP A 129 -7.75 7.95 -0.44
N GLY A 130 -9.07 8.11 -0.46
CA GLY A 130 -9.96 7.25 -1.22
C GLY A 130 -9.66 7.30 -2.72
N ALA A 131 -9.35 8.48 -3.26
CA ALA A 131 -8.95 8.64 -4.66
C ALA A 131 -7.61 7.95 -4.96
N ALA A 132 -6.60 8.11 -4.10
CA ALA A 132 -5.29 7.49 -4.27
C ALA A 132 -5.39 5.95 -4.18
N ALA A 133 -6.15 5.42 -3.23
CA ALA A 133 -6.42 3.99 -3.11
C ALA A 133 -7.12 3.43 -4.36
N CYS A 134 -8.13 4.14 -4.88
CA CYS A 134 -8.83 3.77 -6.11
C CYS A 134 -7.88 3.72 -7.31
N ALA A 135 -7.03 4.74 -7.45
CA ALA A 135 -6.05 4.82 -8.53
C ALA A 135 -5.01 3.68 -8.46
N PHE A 136 -4.46 3.41 -7.27
CA PHE A 136 -3.56 2.29 -7.03
C PHE A 136 -4.21 0.97 -7.44
N ARG A 137 -5.45 0.74 -6.98
CA ARG A 137 -6.23 -0.46 -7.33
C ARG A 137 -6.36 -0.64 -8.84
N GLN A 138 -6.76 0.42 -9.55
CA GLN A 138 -6.95 0.38 -10.99
C GLN A 138 -5.63 0.09 -11.71
N GLN A 139 -4.55 0.73 -11.27
CA GLN A 139 -3.22 0.53 -11.85
C GLN A 139 -2.72 -0.91 -11.64
N LEU A 140 -2.86 -1.46 -10.42
CA LEU A 140 -2.47 -2.84 -10.12
C LEU A 140 -3.27 -3.85 -10.95
N ARG A 141 -4.59 -3.65 -11.04
CA ARG A 141 -5.48 -4.46 -11.88
C ARG A 141 -5.05 -4.43 -13.35
N GLU A 142 -4.85 -3.24 -13.91
CA GLU A 142 -4.42 -3.07 -15.29
C GLU A 142 -3.08 -3.79 -15.53
N TRP A 143 -2.14 -3.71 -14.60
CA TRP A 143 -0.85 -4.38 -14.73
C TRP A 143 -0.99 -5.90 -14.76
N ILE A 144 -1.80 -6.48 -13.86
CA ILE A 144 -2.03 -7.93 -13.82
C ILE A 144 -2.79 -8.40 -15.07
N GLU A 145 -3.80 -7.66 -15.52
CA GLU A 145 -4.56 -8.00 -16.72
C GLU A 145 -3.73 -7.88 -18.02
N THR A 146 -2.77 -6.96 -18.08
CA THR A 146 -1.98 -6.70 -19.31
C THR A 146 -0.63 -7.42 -19.35
N LYS A 147 -0.01 -7.68 -18.19
CA LYS A 147 1.34 -8.27 -18.07
C LYS A 147 1.34 -9.62 -17.34
N GLY A 148 0.23 -10.00 -16.73
CA GLY A 148 0.08 -11.25 -16.00
C GLY A 148 -0.20 -12.46 -16.88
N PRO A 149 -0.49 -13.62 -16.28
CA PRO A 149 -0.91 -14.81 -16.99
C PRO A 149 -2.25 -14.60 -17.69
N ARG A 150 -2.57 -15.49 -18.63
CA ARG A 150 -3.89 -15.50 -19.28
C ARG A 150 -5.02 -15.76 -18.29
N ASP A 151 -4.77 -16.66 -17.34
CA ASP A 151 -5.71 -17.03 -16.29
C ASP A 151 -5.19 -16.40 -14.98
N ILE A 152 -5.83 -15.31 -14.55
CA ILE A 152 -5.47 -14.58 -13.33
C ILE A 152 -5.90 -15.42 -12.12
N PRO A 153 -5.06 -15.57 -11.07
CA PRO A 153 -5.44 -16.30 -9.87
C PRO A 153 -6.75 -15.81 -9.25
N SER A 154 -7.48 -16.74 -8.65
CA SER A 154 -8.81 -16.47 -8.11
C SER A 154 -8.80 -15.41 -7.00
N GLU A 155 -7.72 -15.40 -6.20
CA GLU A 155 -7.47 -14.43 -5.13
C GLU A 155 -7.45 -12.98 -5.63
N TRP A 156 -6.74 -12.72 -6.74
CA TRP A 156 -6.69 -11.38 -7.34
C TRP A 156 -8.03 -10.97 -7.95
N THR A 157 -8.71 -11.93 -8.58
CA THR A 157 -10.06 -11.70 -9.10
C THR A 157 -11.04 -11.34 -7.98
N ALA A 158 -10.91 -11.98 -6.81
CA ALA A 158 -11.70 -11.68 -5.62
C ALA A 158 -11.39 -10.28 -5.08
N ARG A 159 -10.11 -9.92 -4.88
CA ARG A 159 -9.69 -8.56 -4.49
C ARG A 159 -10.29 -7.50 -5.42
N PHE A 160 -10.19 -7.68 -6.74
CA PHE A 160 -10.75 -6.71 -7.69
C PHE A 160 -12.27 -6.61 -7.70
N SER A 161 -12.97 -7.54 -7.05
CA SER A 161 -14.42 -7.53 -6.91
C SER A 161 -14.88 -6.84 -5.62
N GLU A 162 -13.97 -6.54 -4.70
CA GLU A 162 -14.27 -5.84 -3.45
C GLU A 162 -14.79 -4.41 -3.72
N GLN A 163 -15.79 -4.01 -2.93
CA GLN A 163 -16.23 -2.62 -2.87
C GLN A 163 -15.31 -1.86 -1.92
N MET A 164 -14.91 -0.64 -2.31
CA MET A 164 -14.24 0.31 -1.42
C MET A 164 -15.25 1.26 -0.80
#